data_AF-A0A2H0U809-F1
#
_entry.id   AF-A0A2H0U809-F1
#
_cell.length_a   1.000
_cell.length_b   1.000
_cell.length_c   1.000
_cell.angle_alpha   90.00
_cell.angle_beta   90.00
_cell.angle_gamma   90.00
#
_symmetry.space_group_name_H-M   'P 1'
#
loop_
_entity.id
_entity.type
_entity.pdbx_description
1 polymer ?
#
loop_
_entity_poly.entity_id
_entity_poly.type
_entity_poly.pdbx_seq_one_letter_code
_entity_poly.pdbx_strand_id
1 'polypeptide(L)'
;MLAALQRSVAALVVLAMLLGFLSLIVPRVAHAFPFGGQIGTVRPCFNNAIYAMLGPPRGGPFIWTPATKTYQFGPPRRSGQWLLGLANSPYYCIVSRTPLIVWPGTNIQMMGSSR
;
A
#
# COMPACT_ATOMS: atom_id res chain seq x y z
N MET A 1 45.25 5.28 -33.49
CA MET A 1 44.20 6.21 -32.98
C MET A 1 42.81 5.57 -33.01
N LEU A 2 42.35 5.04 -34.16
CA LEU A 2 41.04 4.36 -34.30
C LEU A 2 40.83 3.15 -33.35
N ALA A 3 41.83 2.29 -33.18
CA ALA A 3 41.72 1.12 -32.30
C ALA A 3 41.60 1.47 -30.80
N ALA A 4 42.15 2.63 -30.37
CA ALA A 4 42.00 3.11 -29.00
C ALA A 4 40.59 3.68 -28.77
N LEU A 5 40.06 4.42 -29.75
CA LEU A 5 38.69 4.94 -29.73
C LEU A 5 37.65 3.80 -29.65
N GLN A 6 37.83 2.73 -30.43
CA GLN A 6 36.91 1.59 -30.46
C GLN A 6 36.86 0.83 -29.13
N ARG A 7 38.00 0.74 -28.41
CA ARG A 7 38.07 0.13 -27.07
C ARG A 7 37.35 0.97 -26.02
N SER A 8 37.49 2.30 -26.10
CA SER A 8 36.80 3.23 -25.21
C SER A 8 35.28 3.20 -25.40
N VAL A 9 34.80 3.11 -26.65
CA VAL A 9 33.36 3.00 -26.95
C VAL A 9 32.78 1.68 -26.45
N ALA A 10 33.47 0.56 -26.69
CA ALA A 10 33.02 -0.75 -26.20
C ALA A 10 32.93 -0.79 -24.67
N ALA A 11 33.91 -0.20 -23.96
CA ALA A 11 33.89 -0.10 -22.50
C ALA A 11 32.69 0.73 -21.98
N LEU A 12 32.37 1.84 -22.65
CA LEU A 12 31.21 2.68 -22.31
C LEU A 12 29.88 1.94 -22.48
N VAL A 13 29.73 1.18 -23.56
CA VAL A 13 28.51 0.40 -23.82
C VAL A 13 28.34 -0.71 -22.77
N VAL A 14 29.43 -1.42 -22.44
CA VAL A 14 29.39 -2.47 -21.40
C VAL A 14 29.05 -1.88 -20.04
N LEU A 15 29.62 -0.74 -19.67
CA LEU A 15 29.30 -0.05 -18.43
C LEU A 15 27.83 0.39 -18.36
N ALA A 16 27.29 0.94 -19.45
CA ALA A 16 25.89 1.34 -19.53
C ALA A 16 24.93 0.14 -19.40
N MET A 17 25.25 -0.99 -20.02
CA MET A 17 24.46 -2.22 -19.88
C MET A 17 24.53 -2.79 -18.46
N LEU A 18 25.70 -2.76 -17.81
CA LEU A 18 25.86 -3.19 -16.42
C LEU A 18 25.08 -2.31 -15.45
N LEU A 19 25.11 -0.99 -15.62
CA LEU A 19 24.32 -0.05 -14.81
C LEU A 19 22.81 -0.22 -15.04
N GLY A 20 22.39 -0.41 -16.29
CA GLY A 20 21.01 -0.72 -16.63
C GLY A 20 20.52 -2.02 -15.99
N PHE A 21 21.32 -3.08 -16.06
CA PHE A 21 21.01 -4.36 -15.43
C PHE A 21 20.98 -4.25 -13.89
N LEU A 22 21.95 -3.56 -13.30
CA LEU A 22 22.00 -3.31 -11.85
C LEU A 22 20.74 -2.58 -11.36
N SER A 23 20.20 -1.63 -12.14
CA SER A 23 18.97 -0.90 -11.80
C SER A 23 17.71 -1.79 -11.75
N LEU A 24 17.70 -2.92 -12.45
CA LEU A 24 16.62 -3.90 -12.41
C LEU A 24 16.69 -4.80 -11.16
N ILE A 25 17.88 -4.97 -10.58
CA ILE A 25 18.13 -5.83 -9.42
C ILE A 25 17.90 -5.06 -8.11
N VAL A 26 17.90 -3.72 -8.13
CA VAL A 26 17.60 -2.92 -6.93
C VAL A 26 16.18 -3.21 -6.47
N PRO A 27 15.97 -3.70 -5.24
CA PRO A 27 14.63 -3.97 -4.72
C PRO A 27 13.85 -2.65 -4.68
N ARG A 28 12.74 -2.59 -5.44
CA ARG A 28 11.82 -1.46 -5.32
C ARG A 28 11.14 -1.55 -3.97
N VAL A 29 11.51 -0.66 -3.07
CA VAL A 29 10.90 -0.56 -1.74
C VAL A 29 9.45 -0.10 -1.95
N ALA A 30 8.49 -1.03 -1.83
CA ALA A 30 7.10 -0.66 -1.67
C ALA A 30 6.97 -0.03 -0.28
N HIS A 31 6.91 1.30 -0.23
CA HIS A 31 6.80 2.04 1.02
C HIS A 31 5.48 1.69 1.70
N ALA A 32 5.55 0.82 2.70
CA ALA A 32 4.50 0.66 3.68
C ALA A 32 4.73 1.71 4.77
N PHE A 33 3.71 2.48 5.12
CA PHE A 33 3.80 3.53 6.12
C PHE A 33 2.94 3.21 7.34
N PRO A 34 3.36 3.64 8.55
CA PRO A 34 2.61 3.36 9.76
C PRO A 34 1.34 4.20 9.80
N PHE A 35 0.24 3.55 10.16
CA PHE A 35 -1.02 4.21 10.49
C PHE A 35 -1.53 3.72 11.84
N GLY A 36 -2.48 4.47 12.40
CA GLY A 36 -3.21 4.01 13.57
C GLY A 36 -4.04 5.10 14.22
N GLY A 37 -5.14 4.66 14.80
CA GLY A 37 -6.12 5.53 15.44
C GLY A 37 -7.41 4.78 15.74
N GLN A 38 -8.33 5.46 16.42
CA GLN A 38 -9.64 4.92 16.72
C GLN A 38 -10.57 5.02 15.50
N ILE A 39 -11.34 3.96 15.23
CA ILE A 39 -12.34 3.93 14.17
C ILE A 39 -13.48 4.88 14.54
N GLY A 40 -13.69 5.92 13.72
CA GLY A 40 -14.90 6.73 13.76
C GLY A 40 -16.03 6.11 12.93
N THR A 41 -15.70 5.61 11.72
CA THR A 41 -16.67 4.99 10.80
C THR A 41 -16.11 3.68 10.29
N VAL A 42 -16.92 2.62 10.33
CA VAL A 42 -16.64 1.34 9.68
C VAL A 42 -17.77 1.00 8.72
N ARG A 43 -17.43 0.58 7.50
CA ARG A 43 -18.43 0.24 6.47
C ARG A 43 -17.94 -0.93 5.61
N PRO A 44 -18.61 -2.09 5.67
CA PRO A 44 -18.41 -3.15 4.69
C PRO A 44 -18.77 -2.67 3.27
N CYS A 45 -17.96 -3.06 2.31
CA CYS A 45 -18.06 -2.67 0.90
C CYS A 45 -18.59 -3.83 0.05
N PHE A 46 -19.20 -3.53 -1.10
CA PHE A 46 -19.69 -4.55 -2.04
C PHE A 46 -18.55 -5.37 -2.70
N ASN A 47 -17.33 -4.84 -2.75
CA ASN A 47 -16.14 -5.53 -3.28
C ASN A 47 -15.39 -6.37 -2.21
N ASN A 48 -16.11 -6.88 -1.20
CA ASN A 48 -15.55 -7.69 -0.12
C ASN A 48 -14.39 -7.02 0.63
N ALA A 49 -14.50 -5.70 0.82
CA ALA A 49 -13.55 -4.88 1.57
C ALA A 49 -14.26 -4.23 2.76
N ILE A 50 -13.52 -3.65 3.69
CA ILE A 50 -14.08 -2.86 4.79
C ILE A 50 -13.38 -1.51 4.84
N TYR A 51 -14.15 -0.45 4.67
CA TYR A 51 -13.70 0.92 4.85
C TYR A 51 -13.69 1.29 6.34
N ALA A 52 -12.59 1.87 6.81
CA ALA A 52 -12.43 2.37 8.17
C ALA A 52 -11.89 3.81 8.12
N MET A 53 -12.69 4.77 8.57
CA MET A 53 -12.21 6.13 8.81
C MET A 53 -11.62 6.21 10.22
N LEU A 54 -10.32 6.43 10.32
CA LEU A 54 -9.60 6.52 11.58
C LEU A 54 -9.37 7.96 12.01
N GLY A 55 -9.48 8.21 13.32
CA GLY A 55 -9.05 9.45 13.97
C GLY A 55 -7.54 9.48 14.27
N PRO A 56 -7.08 10.48 15.05
CA PRO A 56 -5.67 10.60 15.49
C PRO A 56 -5.13 9.34 16.20
N PRO A 57 -3.79 9.14 16.27
CA PRO A 57 -2.71 10.06 15.89
C PRO A 57 -2.28 10.00 14.41
N ARG A 58 -2.51 8.89 13.71
CA ARG A 58 -2.23 8.72 12.27
C ARG A 58 -3.47 8.19 11.57
N GLY A 59 -4.48 9.04 11.55
CA GLY A 59 -5.81 8.77 11.01
C GLY A 59 -5.92 8.89 9.50
N GLY A 60 -7.15 8.75 9.02
CA GLY A 60 -7.48 8.82 7.60
C GLY A 60 -8.34 7.65 7.11
N PRO A 61 -8.67 7.63 5.81
CA PRO A 61 -9.44 6.57 5.18
C PRO A 61 -8.56 5.36 4.88
N PHE A 62 -8.81 4.25 5.56
CA PHE A 62 -8.12 2.99 5.34
C PHE A 62 -9.09 1.90 4.90
N ILE A 63 -8.61 0.97 4.08
CA ILE A 63 -9.42 -0.10 3.54
C ILE A 63 -8.75 -1.43 3.86
N TRP A 64 -9.47 -2.23 4.63
CA TRP A 64 -9.14 -3.62 4.89
C TRP A 64 -9.65 -4.50 3.74
N THR A 65 -8.87 -5.48 3.32
CA THR A 65 -9.24 -6.48 2.31
C THR A 65 -8.95 -7.90 2.83
N PRO A 66 -9.44 -8.97 2.18
CA PRO A 66 -9.09 -10.34 2.57
C PRO A 66 -7.60 -10.65 2.46
N ALA A 67 -6.84 -9.86 1.69
CA ALA A 67 -5.38 -9.96 1.60
C ALA A 67 -4.66 -9.27 2.78
N THR A 68 -5.36 -8.47 3.60
CA THR A 68 -4.78 -7.80 4.76
C THR A 68 -4.39 -8.81 5.83
N LYS A 69 -3.11 -8.83 6.19
CA LYS A 69 -2.62 -9.64 7.31
C LYS A 69 -3.17 -9.11 8.62
N THR A 70 -4.08 -9.87 9.22
CA THR A 70 -4.87 -9.41 10.36
C THR A 70 -4.49 -10.17 11.61
N TYR A 71 -4.09 -9.43 12.65
CA TYR A 71 -3.67 -9.99 13.93
C TYR A 71 -4.70 -9.67 15.02
N GLN A 72 -4.64 -10.41 16.13
CA GLN A 72 -5.47 -10.20 17.32
C GLN A 72 -6.98 -10.37 17.07
N PHE A 73 -7.79 -9.31 17.17
CA PHE A 73 -9.26 -9.40 17.21
C PHE A 73 -9.95 -9.35 15.84
N GLY A 74 -9.19 -9.60 14.78
CA GLY A 74 -9.74 -9.75 13.43
C GLY A 74 -9.96 -8.41 12.70
N PRO A 75 -10.75 -8.43 11.61
CA PRO A 75 -10.97 -7.26 10.76
C PRO A 75 -11.65 -6.11 11.51
N PRO A 76 -11.70 -4.89 10.97
CA PRO A 76 -12.44 -3.78 11.57
C PRO A 76 -13.93 -4.13 11.63
N ARG A 77 -14.56 -4.09 12.82
CA ARG A 77 -15.96 -4.53 13.00
C ARG A 77 -16.89 -3.42 13.46
N ARG A 78 -16.40 -2.49 14.30
CA ARG A 78 -17.23 -1.47 14.95
C ARG A 78 -16.45 -0.18 15.18
N SER A 79 -17.17 0.93 15.18
CA SER A 79 -16.63 2.22 15.64
C SER A 79 -16.17 2.11 17.10
N GLY A 80 -15.13 2.86 17.45
CA GLY A 80 -14.49 2.82 18.76
C GLY A 80 -13.33 1.83 18.88
N GLN A 81 -13.19 0.86 17.97
CA GLN A 81 -12.00 0.00 17.95
C GLN A 81 -10.76 0.80 17.57
N TRP A 82 -9.63 0.48 18.19
CA TRP A 82 -8.34 1.01 17.80
C TRP A 82 -7.71 0.09 16.76
N LEU A 83 -7.23 0.68 15.66
CA LEU A 83 -6.42 -0.01 14.68
C LEU A 83 -5.00 0.56 14.69
N LEU A 84 -4.02 -0.30 14.45
CA LEU A 84 -2.64 0.09 14.18
C LEU A 84 -2.03 -0.87 13.18
N GLY A 85 -1.14 -0.38 12.32
CA GLY A 85 -0.52 -1.25 11.33
C GLY A 85 0.26 -0.51 10.25
N LEU A 86 0.42 -1.19 9.12
CA LEU A 86 1.07 -0.66 7.93
C LEU A 86 0.07 -0.59 6.77
N ALA A 87 0.04 0.56 6.10
CA ALA A 87 -0.75 0.80 4.90
C ALA A 87 0.18 1.12 3.72
N ASN A 88 -0.29 0.93 2.49
CA ASN A 88 0.55 1.11 1.30
C ASN A 88 -0.16 1.88 0.18
N SER A 89 -0.67 1.17 -0.83
CA SER A 89 -1.18 1.72 -2.07
C SER A 89 -2.64 2.17 -1.92
N PRO A 90 -3.09 3.12 -2.76
CA PRO A 90 -4.50 3.46 -2.84
C PRO A 90 -5.38 2.24 -3.13
N TYR A 91 -6.59 2.26 -2.59
CA TYR A 91 -7.64 1.27 -2.83
C TYR A 91 -9.01 1.95 -2.77
N TYR A 92 -10.06 1.19 -3.03
CA TYR A 92 -11.41 1.72 -3.07
C TYR A 92 -12.45 0.80 -2.44
N CYS A 93 -13.48 1.42 -1.86
CA CYS A 93 -14.64 0.76 -1.29
C CYS A 93 -15.86 1.06 -2.15
N ILE A 94 -16.48 0.04 -2.74
CA ILE A 94 -17.75 0.21 -3.45
C ILE A 94 -18.86 0.27 -2.40
N VAL A 95 -19.42 1.45 -2.17
CA VAL A 95 -20.43 1.66 -1.12
C VAL A 95 -21.87 1.58 -1.64
N SER A 96 -22.06 1.76 -2.95
CA SER A 96 -23.33 1.55 -3.66
C SER A 96 -23.03 1.11 -5.09
N ARG A 97 -23.84 0.19 -5.64
CA ARG A 97 -23.76 -0.26 -7.04
C ARG A 97 -24.65 0.56 -7.98
N THR A 98 -25.81 1.01 -7.50
CA THR A 98 -26.79 1.78 -8.28
C THR A 98 -27.42 2.87 -7.40
N PRO A 99 -26.98 4.15 -7.50
CA PRO A 99 -25.89 4.64 -8.34
C PRO A 99 -24.53 4.09 -7.88
N LEU A 100 -23.54 4.03 -8.80
CA LEU A 100 -22.19 3.63 -8.44
C LEU A 100 -21.55 4.72 -7.58
N ILE A 101 -21.33 4.42 -6.30
CA ILE A 101 -20.64 5.31 -5.37
C ILE A 101 -19.44 4.58 -4.80
N VAL A 102 -18.28 5.22 -4.89
CA VAL A 102 -16.99 4.66 -4.48
C VAL A 102 -16.32 5.62 -3.50
N TRP A 103 -15.85 5.07 -2.38
CA TRP A 103 -15.07 5.81 -1.40
C TRP A 103 -13.59 5.43 -1.53
N PRO A 104 -12.67 6.39 -1.76
CA PRO A 104 -11.25 6.12 -1.83
C PRO A 104 -10.65 5.94 -0.44
N GLY A 105 -9.57 5.16 -0.34
CA GLY A 105 -8.78 5.02 0.88
C GLY A 105 -7.43 4.37 0.61
N THR A 106 -6.67 4.09 1.66
CA THR A 106 -5.39 3.39 1.54
C THR A 106 -5.54 1.93 1.94
N ASN A 107 -5.02 1.01 1.13
CA ASN A 107 -4.99 -0.41 1.47
C ASN A 107 -4.18 -0.67 2.74
N ILE A 108 -4.77 -1.42 3.66
CA ILE A 108 -4.09 -1.94 4.84
C ILE A 108 -3.33 -3.21 4.43
N GLN A 109 -2.01 -3.22 4.57
CA GLN A 109 -1.21 -4.44 4.35
C GLN A 109 -1.28 -5.37 5.55
N MET A 110 -1.13 -4.80 6.74
CA MET A 110 -1.20 -5.53 8.00
C MET A 110 -1.72 -4.66 9.12
N MET A 111 -2.50 -5.24 10.04
CA MET A 111 -3.00 -4.51 11.21
C MET A 111 -3.31 -5.41 12.40
N GLY A 112 -3.23 -4.81 13.59
CA GLY A 112 -3.90 -5.27 14.79
C GLY A 112 -5.09 -4.38 15.11
N SER A 113 -6.10 -4.96 15.76
CA SER A 113 -7.31 -4.28 16.23
C SER A 113 -7.45 -4.40 17.74
N SER A 114 -8.28 -3.57 18.38
CA SER A 114 -8.72 -3.73 19.78
C SER A 114 -10.07 -4.48 19.87
N ARG A 115 -10.42 -4.97 21.07
CA ARG A 115 -11.73 -5.55 21.36
C ARG A 115 -12.86 -4.51 21.27
#